data_AF-A0A7J8ILL3-F1
#
_entry.id   AF-A0A7J8ILL3-F1
#
_cell.length_a   1.000
_cell.length_b   1.000
_cell.length_c   1.000
_cell.angle_alpha   90.00
_cell.angle_beta   90.00
_cell.angle_gamma   90.00
#
_symmetry.space_group_name_H-M   'P 1'
#
loop_
_entity.id
_entity.type
_entity.pdbx_description
1 polymer ?
#
loop_
_entity_poly.entity_id
_entity_poly.type
_entity_poly.pdbx_seq_one_letter_code
_entity_poly.pdbx_strand_id
1 'polypeptide(L)'
;MKNTLFEVRSMLNGINKVNREEDHMTYTEDEKTKDTQSEWQGKKNSQDYNNSLRSLWDTIIGKNIHVNGVPERKQYVEELYEEIMMENVPNLLKEIDIKPQEAQTVPQTRNPKEVHTKTHHNLNAKG
;
A
#
# COMPACT_ATOMS: atom_id res chain seq x y z
N MET A 1 -5.08 -56.45 49.63
CA MET A 1 -3.87 -56.27 48.80
C MET A 1 -4.17 -56.07 47.31
N LYS A 2 -5.08 -56.83 46.67
CA LYS A 2 -5.37 -56.67 45.21
C LYS A 2 -5.92 -55.28 44.82
N ASN A 3 -6.72 -54.64 45.67
CA ASN A 3 -7.29 -53.31 45.42
C ASN A 3 -6.21 -52.20 45.37
N THR A 4 -5.29 -52.20 46.33
CA THR A 4 -4.20 -51.22 46.43
C THR A 4 -3.26 -51.24 45.22
N LEU A 5 -2.98 -52.43 44.67
CA LEU A 5 -2.16 -52.55 43.45
C LEU A 5 -2.85 -51.95 42.21
N PHE A 6 -4.18 -52.07 42.12
CA PHE A 6 -4.96 -51.49 41.05
C PHE A 6 -4.97 -49.95 41.11
N GLU A 7 -5.13 -49.39 42.31
CA GLU A 7 -5.06 -47.94 42.56
C GLU A 7 -3.68 -47.38 42.18
N VAL A 8 -2.60 -48.02 42.59
CA VAL A 8 -1.22 -47.62 42.23
C VAL A 8 -1.00 -47.61 40.72
N ARG A 9 -1.50 -48.63 40.02
CA ARG A 9 -1.40 -48.71 38.56
C ARG A 9 -2.22 -47.62 37.87
N SER A 10 -3.41 -47.32 38.38
CA SER A 10 -4.26 -46.23 37.88
C SER A 10 -3.58 -44.87 38.05
N MET A 11 -3.01 -44.60 39.23
CA MET A 11 -2.26 -43.37 39.51
C MET A 11 -1.04 -43.22 38.59
N LEU A 12 -0.26 -44.28 38.39
CA LEU A 12 0.89 -44.25 37.49
C LEU A 12 0.50 -43.96 36.04
N ASN A 13 -0.62 -44.54 35.58
CA ASN A 13 -1.17 -44.23 34.26
C ASN A 13 -1.65 -42.76 34.16
N GLY A 14 -2.24 -42.23 35.22
CA GLY A 14 -2.61 -40.81 35.32
C GLY A 14 -1.40 -39.88 35.20
N ILE A 15 -0.33 -40.18 35.94
CA ILE A 15 0.92 -39.40 35.89
C ILE A 15 1.54 -39.43 34.50
N ASN A 16 1.60 -40.61 33.87
CA ASN A 16 2.13 -40.73 32.50
C ASN A 16 1.29 -39.95 31.47
N LYS A 17 -0.02 -39.84 31.69
CA LYS A 17 -0.89 -39.02 30.83
C LYS A 17 -0.60 -37.53 31.03
N VAL A 18 -0.48 -37.08 32.28
CA VAL A 18 -0.14 -35.68 32.61
C VAL A 18 1.21 -35.29 32.01
N ASN A 19 2.26 -36.10 32.19
CA ASN A 19 3.59 -35.77 31.64
C ASN A 19 3.57 -35.63 30.11
N ARG A 20 2.80 -36.48 29.40
CA ARG A 20 2.65 -36.36 27.94
C ARG A 20 1.90 -35.08 27.54
N GLU A 21 0.90 -34.70 28.33
CA GLU A 21 0.17 -33.44 28.12
C GLU A 21 1.07 -32.23 28.41
N GLU A 22 1.93 -32.28 29.43
CA GLU A 22 2.93 -31.24 29.74
C GLU A 22 3.97 -31.07 28.64
N ASP A 23 4.53 -32.16 28.11
CA ASP A 23 5.46 -32.12 26.97
C ASP A 23 4.79 -31.49 25.75
N HIS A 24 3.55 -31.87 25.47
CA HIS A 24 2.78 -31.29 24.37
C HIS A 24 2.48 -29.80 24.60
N MET A 25 2.10 -29.40 25.81
CA MET A 25 1.88 -27.99 26.14
C MET A 25 3.14 -27.16 25.92
N THR A 26 4.29 -27.63 26.42
CA THR A 26 5.59 -26.96 26.25
C THR A 26 5.94 -26.79 24.77
N TYR A 27 5.79 -27.84 23.96
CA TYR A 27 6.02 -27.75 22.52
C TYR A 27 5.09 -26.71 21.85
N THR A 28 3.80 -26.71 22.20
CA THR A 28 2.85 -25.75 21.62
C THR A 28 3.10 -24.30 22.06
N GLU A 29 3.63 -24.08 23.27
CA GLU A 29 4.03 -22.75 23.75
C GLU A 29 5.25 -22.24 22.99
N ASP A 30 6.25 -23.10 22.78
CA ASP A 30 7.44 -22.80 21.98
C ASP A 30 7.08 -22.49 20.52
N GLU A 31 6.11 -23.19 19.93
CA GLU A 31 5.64 -22.92 18.57
C GLU A 31 4.94 -21.54 18.48
N LYS A 32 4.02 -21.25 19.41
CA LYS A 32 3.31 -19.95 19.46
C LYS A 32 4.25 -18.76 19.64
N THR A 33 5.31 -18.91 20.44
CA THR A 33 6.29 -17.83 20.65
C THR A 33 7.11 -17.57 19.38
N LYS A 34 7.52 -18.62 18.66
CA LYS A 34 8.19 -18.51 17.35
C LYS A 34 7.28 -17.86 16.31
N ASP A 35 6.02 -18.26 16.24
CA ASP A 35 5.03 -17.67 15.32
C ASP A 35 4.88 -16.17 15.59
N THR A 36 4.70 -15.78 16.85
CA THR A 36 4.59 -14.37 17.25
C THR A 36 5.83 -13.55 16.87
N GLN A 37 7.03 -14.11 17.08
CA GLN A 37 8.28 -13.46 16.69
C GLN A 37 8.40 -13.31 15.16
N SER A 38 8.01 -14.34 14.41
CA SER A 38 8.03 -14.32 12.95
C SER A 38 7.08 -13.25 12.37
N GLU A 39 5.88 -13.10 12.95
CA GLU A 39 4.93 -12.07 12.56
C GLU A 39 5.49 -10.66 12.82
N TRP A 40 6.10 -10.45 13.98
CA TRP A 40 6.73 -9.18 14.34
C TRP A 40 7.85 -8.80 13.37
N GLN A 41 8.71 -9.76 13.03
CA GLN A 41 9.78 -9.53 12.06
C GLN A 41 9.21 -9.25 10.66
N GLY A 42 8.16 -9.97 10.26
CA GLY A 42 7.45 -9.73 8.99
C GLY A 42 6.86 -8.32 8.92
N LYS A 43 6.19 -7.86 9.97
CA LYS A 43 5.65 -6.49 10.07
C LYS A 43 6.74 -5.43 10.01
N LYS A 44 7.84 -5.63 10.75
CA LYS A 44 8.99 -4.72 10.73
C LYS A 44 9.60 -4.61 9.33
N ASN A 45 9.87 -5.74 8.69
CA ASN A 45 10.43 -5.77 7.33
C ASN A 45 9.51 -5.06 6.32
N SER A 46 8.19 -5.27 6.42
CA SER A 46 7.20 -4.60 5.58
C SER A 46 7.20 -3.09 5.80
N GLN A 47 7.29 -2.64 7.06
CA GLN A 47 7.38 -1.23 7.38
C GLN A 47 8.67 -0.59 6.84
N ASP A 48 9.81 -1.26 7.03
CA ASP A 48 11.11 -0.80 6.54
C ASP A 48 11.11 -0.70 5.01
N TYR A 49 10.49 -1.67 4.32
CA TYR A 49 10.32 -1.64 2.87
C TYR A 49 9.45 -0.46 2.42
N ASN A 50 8.30 -0.23 3.06
CA ASN A 50 7.43 0.92 2.76
C ASN A 50 8.15 2.26 2.98
N ASN A 51 8.91 2.38 4.07
CA ASN A 51 9.70 3.58 4.35
C ASN A 51 10.77 3.81 3.28
N SER A 52 11.45 2.74 2.85
CA SER A 52 12.44 2.80 1.76
C SER A 52 11.80 3.23 0.44
N LEU A 53 10.65 2.64 0.07
CA LEU A 53 9.90 3.05 -1.13
C LEU A 53 9.49 4.51 -1.07
N ARG A 54 9.01 4.98 0.09
CA ARG A 54 8.68 6.40 0.28
C ARG A 54 9.90 7.30 0.09
N SER A 55 11.03 6.94 0.68
CA SER A 55 12.28 7.68 0.52
C SER A 55 12.73 7.73 -0.94
N LEU A 56 12.61 6.63 -1.67
CA LEU A 56 12.91 6.57 -3.11
C LEU A 56 11.94 7.43 -3.90
N TRP A 57 10.66 7.38 -3.59
CA TRP A 57 9.64 8.20 -4.24
C TRP A 57 9.88 9.69 -4.03
N ASP A 58 10.16 10.10 -2.79
CA ASP A 58 10.48 11.50 -2.45
C ASP A 58 11.75 11.97 -3.19
N THR A 59 12.73 11.06 -3.37
CA THR A 59 13.95 11.35 -4.14
C THR A 59 13.67 11.53 -5.64
N ILE A 60 12.82 10.68 -6.22
CA ILE A 60 12.49 10.72 -7.65
C ILE A 60 11.59 11.91 -7.97
N ILE A 61 10.52 12.10 -7.20
CA ILE A 61 9.51 13.14 -7.44
C ILE A 61 9.98 14.52 -6.94
N GLY A 62 10.96 14.59 -6.03
CA GLY A 62 11.47 15.87 -5.52
C GLY A 62 12.01 16.83 -6.59
N LYS A 63 12.34 16.33 -7.78
CA LYS A 63 12.77 17.14 -8.93
C LYS A 63 11.62 17.50 -9.90
N ASN A 64 10.45 16.90 -9.72
CA ASN A 64 9.31 17.09 -10.62
C ASN A 64 8.49 18.30 -10.18
N ILE A 65 8.03 19.09 -11.16
CA ILE A 65 7.13 20.23 -10.92
C ILE A 65 5.74 19.86 -11.43
N HIS A 66 4.73 20.03 -10.60
CA HIS A 66 3.34 19.80 -10.98
C HIS A 66 2.62 21.13 -11.24
N VAL A 67 2.13 21.33 -12.47
CA VAL A 67 1.45 22.55 -12.89
C VAL A 67 -0.05 22.30 -12.94
N ASN A 68 -0.81 23.02 -12.11
CA ASN A 68 -2.26 22.91 -12.00
C ASN A 68 -2.98 24.04 -12.75
N GLY A 69 -4.27 23.86 -13.03
CA GLY A 69 -5.14 24.91 -13.60
C GLY A 69 -4.91 25.21 -15.08
N VAL A 70 -4.04 24.42 -15.73
CA VAL A 70 -3.83 24.46 -17.18
C VAL A 70 -5.04 23.80 -17.84
N PRO A 71 -5.76 24.48 -18.75
CA PRO A 71 -6.83 23.85 -19.52
C PRO A 71 -6.27 22.71 -20.38
N GLU A 72 -7.00 21.60 -20.51
CA GLU A 72 -6.62 20.50 -21.38
C GLU A 72 -6.57 20.98 -22.84
N ARG A 73 -5.36 21.22 -23.35
CA ARG A 73 -5.09 21.63 -24.73
C ARG A 73 -4.46 20.47 -25.49
N LYS A 74 -4.63 20.45 -26.82
CA LYS A 74 -3.88 19.55 -27.73
C LYS A 74 -2.45 20.05 -28.03
N GLN A 75 -2.02 21.15 -27.41
CA GLN A 75 -0.67 21.68 -27.58
C GLN A 75 0.35 20.80 -26.87
N TYR A 76 1.59 20.83 -27.37
CA TYR A 76 2.70 20.11 -26.78
C TYR A 76 3.05 20.71 -25.41
N VAL A 77 3.34 19.86 -24.43
CA VAL A 77 3.60 20.27 -23.04
C VAL A 77 4.84 21.16 -22.94
N GLU A 78 5.80 20.99 -23.88
CA GLU A 78 7.00 21.81 -23.99
C GLU A 78 6.71 23.27 -24.35
N GLU A 79 5.81 23.52 -25.31
CA GLU A 79 5.40 24.89 -25.68
C GLU A 79 4.75 25.61 -24.50
N LEU A 80 3.92 24.89 -23.75
CA LEU A 80 3.28 25.43 -22.55
C LEU A 80 4.30 25.75 -21.45
N TYR A 81 5.33 24.92 -21.28
CA TYR A 81 6.41 25.21 -20.33
C TYR A 81 7.11 26.53 -20.69
N GLU A 82 7.45 26.73 -21.97
CA GLU A 82 8.08 27.98 -22.42
C GLU A 82 7.17 29.20 -22.21
N GLU A 83 5.87 29.08 -22.54
CA GLU A 83 4.88 30.13 -22.31
C GLU A 83 4.82 30.52 -20.82
N ILE A 84 4.69 29.53 -19.92
CA ILE A 84 4.64 29.77 -18.47
C ILE A 84 5.93 30.42 -17.96
N MET A 85 7.10 29.94 -18.41
CA MET A 85 8.39 30.46 -17.95
C MET A 85 8.62 31.91 -18.43
N MET A 86 8.25 32.22 -19.67
CA MET A 86 8.36 33.58 -20.21
C MET A 86 7.39 34.56 -19.54
N GLU A 87 6.16 34.12 -19.25
CA GLU A 87 5.15 34.97 -18.63
C GLU A 87 5.47 35.25 -17.15
N ASN A 88 5.90 34.23 -16.39
CA ASN A 88 5.98 34.32 -14.93
C ASN A 88 7.40 34.55 -14.39
N VAL A 89 8.43 33.98 -15.02
CA VAL A 89 9.82 34.01 -14.51
C VAL A 89 10.87 34.29 -15.61
N PRO A 90 10.70 35.35 -16.43
CA PRO A 90 11.54 35.59 -17.61
C PRO A 90 13.01 35.84 -17.29
N ASN A 91 13.33 36.31 -16.09
CA ASN A 91 14.73 36.52 -15.66
C ASN A 91 15.43 35.19 -15.40
N LEU A 92 14.74 34.23 -14.79
CA LEU A 92 15.28 32.90 -14.51
C LEU A 92 15.62 32.15 -15.80
N LEU A 93 14.77 32.31 -16.82
CA LEU A 93 14.98 31.75 -18.16
C LEU A 93 16.27 32.26 -18.83
N LYS A 94 16.71 33.48 -18.50
CA LYS A 94 17.95 34.08 -19.04
C LYS A 94 19.19 33.72 -18.25
N GLU A 95 19.04 33.52 -16.94
CA GLU A 95 20.16 33.26 -16.02
C GLU A 95 20.54 31.78 -15.96
N ILE A 96 19.60 30.87 -16.26
CA ILE A 96 19.80 29.42 -16.14
C ILE A 96 19.16 28.71 -17.34
N ASP A 97 19.91 27.83 -18.03
CA ASP A 97 19.36 26.96 -19.10
C ASP A 97 18.57 25.80 -18.47
N ILE A 98 17.40 26.12 -17.90
CA ILE A 98 16.50 25.13 -17.30
C ILE A 98 15.64 24.52 -18.41
N LYS A 99 15.96 23.28 -18.77
CA LYS A 99 15.15 22.45 -19.66
C LYS A 99 14.52 21.30 -18.88
N PRO A 100 13.22 21.03 -19.06
CA PRO A 100 12.60 19.85 -18.49
C PRO A 100 13.25 18.60 -19.10
N GLN A 101 13.51 17.58 -18.27
CA GLN A 101 13.95 16.28 -18.76
C GLN A 101 12.81 15.55 -19.47
N GLU A 102 11.60 15.68 -18.93
CA GLU A 102 10.37 15.12 -19.46
C GLU A 102 9.22 16.05 -19.07
N ALA A 103 8.22 16.17 -19.96
CA ALA A 103 7.03 16.95 -19.70
C ALA A 103 5.81 16.16 -20.19
N GLN A 104 4.86 15.91 -19.30
CA GLN A 104 3.66 15.15 -19.62
C GLN A 104 2.44 15.68 -18.88
N THR A 105 1.27 15.52 -19.50
CA THR A 105 0.00 15.73 -18.83
C THR A 105 -0.33 14.50 -17.99
N VAL A 106 -0.65 14.71 -16.71
CA VAL A 106 -1.19 13.63 -15.88
C VAL A 106 -2.64 13.43 -16.28
N PRO A 107 -3.08 12.20 -16.62
CA PRO A 107 -4.47 11.96 -16.96
C PRO A 107 -5.38 12.44 -15.84
N GLN A 108 -6.33 13.34 -16.13
CA GLN A 108 -7.41 13.61 -15.19
C GLN A 108 -8.21 12.31 -15.02
N THR A 109 -8.05 11.65 -13.88
CA THR A 109 -8.89 10.51 -13.54
C THR A 109 -10.30 11.04 -13.36
N ARG A 110 -11.15 10.89 -14.38
CA ARG A 110 -12.59 11.09 -14.23
C ARG A 110 -13.05 10.18 -13.09
N ASN A 111 -13.68 10.77 -12.06
CA ASN A 111 -14.30 9.99 -11.01
C ASN A 111 -15.26 8.96 -11.65
N PRO A 112 -15.18 7.66 -11.34
CA PRO A 112 -16.12 6.66 -11.87
C PRO A 112 -17.58 6.90 -11.43
N LYS A 113 -17.82 7.85 -10.52
CA LYS A 113 -19.13 8.17 -9.96
C LYS A 113 -20.01 9.02 -10.88
N GLU A 114 -19.53 9.43 -12.05
CA GLU A 114 -20.39 9.99 -13.09
C GLU A 114 -21.13 8.84 -13.81
N VAL A 115 -22.10 8.25 -13.11
CA VAL A 115 -23.16 7.49 -13.74
C VAL A 115 -23.93 8.48 -14.62
N HIS A 116 -23.59 8.54 -15.90
CA HIS A 116 -24.45 9.16 -16.89
C HIS A 116 -25.77 8.38 -16.89
N THR A 117 -26.77 8.86 -16.15
CA THR A 117 -28.16 8.48 -16.39
C THR A 117 -28.50 8.96 -17.79
N LYS A 118 -28.34 8.08 -18.78
CA LYS A 118 -28.90 8.28 -20.11
C LYS A 118 -30.42 8.26 -19.94
N THR A 119 -31.01 9.43 -19.71
CA THR A 119 -32.45 9.61 -19.81
C THR A 119 -32.82 9.43 -21.28
N HIS A 120 -33.29 8.24 -21.65
CA HIS A 120 -33.89 8.02 -22.95
C HIS A 120 -35.23 8.76 -22.98
N HIS A 121 -35.24 9.97 -23.55
CA HIS A 121 -36.47 10.63 -23.93
C HIS A 121 -37.08 9.87 -25.10
N ASN A 122 -38.13 9.10 -24.82
CA ASN A 122 -38.97 8.46 -25.82
C ASN A 122 -39.76 9.55 -26.57
N LEU A 123 -39.30 9.91 -27.76
CA LEU A 123 -40.06 10.71 -28.72
C LEU A 123 -40.97 9.77 -29.49
N ASN A 124 -42.10 9.39 -28.91
CA ASN A 124 -43.26 8.89 -29.65
C ASN A 124 -44.54 9.06 -28.84
N ALA A 125 -45.11 10.26 -28.92
CA ALA A 125 -46.53 10.53 -28.72
C ALA A 125 -46.89 11.85 -29.40
N LYS A 126 -46.98 11.83 -30.74
CA LYS A 126 -47.73 12.81 -31.53
C LYS A 126 -48.38 12.08 -32.69
N GLY A 127 -49.72 12.14 -32.75
CA GLY A 127 -50.54 11.67 -33.86
C GLY A 127 -51.53 10.61 -33.43
#